data_AF-A0A1M5U019-F1
#
_entry.id   AF-A0A1M5U019-F1
#
_cell.length_a   1.000
_cell.length_b   1.000
_cell.length_c   1.000
_cell.angle_alpha   90.00
_cell.angle_beta   90.00
_cell.angle_gamma   90.00
#
_symmetry.space_group_name_H-M   'P 1'
#
loop_
_entity.id
_entity.type
_entity.pdbx_description
1 polymer ?
#
loop_
_entity_poly.entity_id
_entity_poly.type
_entity_poly.pdbx_seq_one_letter_code
_entity_poly.pdbx_strand_id
1 'polypeptide(L)'
;MAPKVSWNAPEETPPVPLGTEQLFWVAIHNLRTDKVRVELAYYQNRPLQHHPDGQAKDWVLLDHMEEPVHSVGWVENKRCDSFDDFYEHLDLNGDYQLAGWAEYQPPAFKRPSTQPGKPQ
;
A
#
# COMPACT_ATOMS: atom_id res chain seq x y z
N MET A 1 14.85 2.09 -21.03
CA MET A 1 13.52 1.46 -21.06
C MET A 1 12.80 1.83 -19.77
N ALA A 2 11.63 2.44 -19.85
CA ALA A 2 10.76 2.58 -18.69
C ALA A 2 10.31 1.18 -18.23
N PRO A 3 10.14 0.94 -16.92
CA PRO A 3 9.61 -0.32 -16.43
C PRO A 3 8.22 -0.56 -17.03
N LYS A 4 8.01 -1.75 -17.61
CA LYS A 4 6.69 -2.16 -18.10
C LYS A 4 5.90 -2.64 -16.89
N VAL A 5 4.89 -1.87 -16.50
CA VAL A 5 3.99 -2.23 -15.40
C VAL A 5 3.01 -3.30 -15.88
N SER A 6 2.93 -4.41 -15.16
CA SER A 6 1.95 -5.47 -15.39
C SER A 6 0.78 -5.29 -14.43
N TRP A 7 -0.37 -4.88 -14.97
CA TRP A 7 -1.59 -4.65 -14.19
C TRP A 7 -2.39 -5.95 -14.05
N ASN A 8 -2.90 -6.20 -12.85
CA ASN A 8 -3.82 -7.28 -12.50
C ASN A 8 -5.24 -6.73 -12.34
N ALA A 9 -6.23 -7.60 -12.47
CA ALA A 9 -7.65 -7.23 -12.36
C ALA A 9 -8.01 -6.86 -10.90
N PRO A 10 -9.00 -5.98 -10.69
CA PRO A 10 -9.37 -5.52 -9.34
C PRO A 10 -9.91 -6.64 -8.43
N GLU A 11 -10.47 -7.70 -8.99
CA GLU A 11 -10.95 -8.89 -8.27
C GLU A 11 -9.82 -9.85 -7.85
N GLU A 12 -8.62 -9.70 -8.43
CA GLU A 12 -7.47 -10.52 -8.05
C GLU A 12 -6.93 -10.06 -6.70
N THR A 13 -6.71 -11.00 -5.79
CA THR A 13 -6.13 -10.70 -4.48
C THR A 13 -4.60 -10.61 -4.61
N PRO A 14 -3.96 -9.50 -4.18
CA PRO A 14 -2.52 -9.41 -4.16
C PRO A 14 -1.88 -10.51 -3.30
N PRO A 15 -0.74 -11.09 -3.71
CA PRO A 15 -0.09 -12.20 -3.01
C PRO A 15 0.70 -11.72 -1.77
N VAL A 16 0.05 -11.03 -0.83
CA VAL A 16 0.68 -10.52 0.39
C VAL A 16 0.70 -11.58 1.48
N PRO A 17 1.87 -11.92 2.06
CA PRO A 17 1.97 -12.89 3.15
C PRO A 17 1.14 -12.51 4.38
N LEU A 18 0.63 -13.52 5.09
CA LEU A 18 -0.11 -13.33 6.35
C LEU A 18 0.75 -12.59 7.39
N GLY A 19 0.14 -11.63 8.08
CA GLY A 19 0.79 -10.81 9.10
C GLY A 19 1.71 -9.73 8.53
N THR A 20 1.61 -9.43 7.22
CA THR A 20 2.48 -8.46 6.54
C THR A 20 1.69 -7.49 5.67
N GLU A 21 2.41 -6.60 5.02
CA GLU A 21 1.89 -5.64 4.06
C GLU A 21 2.90 -5.42 2.92
N GLN A 22 2.41 -4.95 1.78
CA GLN A 22 3.26 -4.64 0.64
C GLN A 22 2.70 -3.44 -0.12
N LEU A 23 3.59 -2.63 -0.70
CA LEU A 23 3.25 -1.45 -1.48
C LEU A 23 2.95 -1.82 -2.94
N PHE A 24 1.90 -1.23 -3.49
CA PHE A 24 1.45 -1.44 -4.86
C PHE A 24 1.12 -0.11 -5.54
N TRP A 25 1.14 -0.13 -6.87
CA TRP A 25 0.36 0.82 -7.66
C TRP A 25 -1.10 0.37 -7.68
N VAL A 26 -2.02 1.27 -7.39
CA VAL A 26 -3.46 1.05 -7.48
C VAL A 26 -4.08 2.06 -8.44
N ALA A 27 -4.91 1.57 -9.35
CA ALA A 27 -5.69 2.39 -10.26
C ALA A 27 -7.12 2.49 -9.70
N ILE A 28 -7.60 3.72 -9.49
CA ILE A 28 -8.95 3.99 -8.98
C ILE A 28 -9.74 4.74 -10.03
N HIS A 29 -10.89 4.18 -10.39
CA HIS A 29 -11.86 4.78 -11.29
C HIS A 29 -12.90 5.57 -10.50
N ASN A 30 -12.98 6.86 -10.79
CA ASN A 30 -14.07 7.69 -10.30
C ASN A 30 -15.27 7.55 -11.23
N LEU A 31 -16.33 6.90 -10.76
CA LEU A 31 -17.52 6.55 -11.54
C LEU A 31 -18.31 7.79 -11.98
N ARG A 32 -18.25 8.88 -11.21
CA ARG A 32 -18.96 10.13 -11.52
C ARG A 32 -18.32 10.93 -12.65
N THR A 33 -16.99 10.88 -12.76
CA THR A 33 -16.22 11.68 -13.73
C THR A 33 -15.62 10.85 -14.86
N ASP A 34 -15.75 9.52 -14.79
CA ASP A 34 -15.15 8.55 -15.70
C ASP A 34 -13.62 8.70 -15.85
N LYS A 35 -12.95 9.05 -14.74
CA LYS A 35 -11.50 9.26 -14.71
C LYS A 35 -10.81 8.19 -13.89
N VAL A 36 -9.66 7.76 -14.36
CA VAL A 36 -8.76 6.87 -13.62
C VAL A 36 -7.59 7.68 -13.06
N ARG A 37 -7.32 7.53 -11.77
CA ARG A 37 -6.08 7.99 -11.13
C ARG A 37 -5.26 6.80 -10.68
N VAL A 38 -3.94 6.95 -10.66
CA VAL A 38 -3.02 5.94 -10.15
C VAL A 38 -2.31 6.51 -8.93
N GLU A 39 -2.34 5.77 -7.84
CA GLU A 39 -1.67 6.14 -6.59
C GLU A 39 -0.97 4.93 -5.95
N LEU A 40 -0.21 5.19 -4.89
CA LEU A 40 0.45 4.16 -4.10
C LEU A 40 -0.44 3.83 -2.91
N ALA A 41 -0.67 2.53 -2.70
CA ALA A 41 -1.37 2.03 -1.52
C ALA A 41 -0.71 0.73 -1.05
N TYR A 42 -0.83 0.46 0.25
CA TYR A 42 -0.47 -0.83 0.80
C TYR A 42 -1.66 -1.77 0.69
N TYR A 43 -1.39 -3.05 0.45
CA TYR A 43 -2.33 -4.11 0.77
C TYR A 43 -1.87 -4.77 2.06
N GLN A 44 -2.73 -4.77 3.07
CA GLN A 44 -2.49 -5.43 4.36
C GLN A 44 -3.17 -6.80 4.38
N ASN A 45 -2.47 -7.79 4.93
CA ASN A 45 -3.01 -9.13 5.18
C ASN A 45 -2.85 -9.47 6.67
N ARG A 46 -3.50 -8.68 7.54
CA ARG A 46 -3.41 -8.75 9.00
C ARG A 46 -4.81 -8.96 9.62
N PRO A 47 -5.45 -10.14 9.43
CA PRO A 47 -6.75 -10.41 10.02
C PRO A 47 -6.68 -10.51 11.55
N LEU A 48 -7.69 -10.07 12.29
CA LEU A 48 -7.72 -10.27 13.74
C LEU A 48 -7.63 -11.77 14.10
N GLN A 49 -6.54 -12.18 14.74
CA GLN A 49 -6.29 -13.55 15.18
C GLN A 49 -5.68 -13.57 16.58
N HIS A 50 -6.03 -14.60 17.33
CA HIS A 50 -5.56 -14.81 18.69
C HIS A 50 -4.78 -16.13 18.81
N HIS A 51 -3.84 -16.17 19.74
CA HIS A 51 -3.22 -17.38 20.25
C HIS A 51 -4.24 -18.20 21.06
N PRO A 52 -3.97 -19.49 21.33
CA PRO A 52 -4.86 -20.34 22.14
C PRO A 52 -5.11 -19.83 23.57
N ASP A 53 -4.22 -18.99 24.10
CA ASP A 53 -4.33 -18.34 25.41
C ASP A 53 -5.21 -17.07 25.39
N GLY A 54 -5.75 -16.71 24.23
CA GLY A 54 -6.61 -15.55 24.04
C GLY A 54 -5.86 -14.24 23.74
N GLN A 55 -4.53 -14.23 23.69
CA GLN A 55 -3.77 -13.03 23.33
C GLN A 55 -3.77 -12.80 21.82
N ALA A 56 -3.85 -11.55 21.37
CA ALA A 56 -3.73 -11.23 19.94
C ALA A 56 -2.36 -11.64 19.40
N LYS A 57 -2.31 -12.03 18.12
CA LYS A 57 -1.04 -12.27 17.42
C LYS A 57 -0.22 -10.98 17.34
N ASP A 58 1.10 -11.12 17.42
CA ASP A 58 2.07 -10.01 17.40
C ASP A 58 1.98 -9.09 16.18
N TRP A 59 1.56 -9.62 15.03
CA TRP A 59 1.41 -8.85 13.81
C TRP A 59 0.05 -8.14 13.66
N VAL A 60 -0.89 -8.35 14.59
CA VAL A 60 -2.19 -7.67 14.60
C VAL A 60 -1.96 -6.20 14.91
N LEU A 61 -2.62 -5.33 14.15
CA LEU A 61 -2.54 -3.89 14.36
C LEU A 61 -3.41 -3.48 15.54
N LEU A 62 -3.01 -2.41 16.20
CA LEU A 62 -3.79 -1.76 17.25
C LEU A 62 -4.36 -0.46 16.70
N ASP A 63 -5.55 -0.07 17.16
CA ASP A 63 -6.08 1.27 16.91
C ASP A 63 -5.53 2.30 17.90
N HIS A 64 -6.05 3.52 17.82
CA HIS A 64 -5.70 4.64 18.71
C HIS A 64 -6.06 4.43 20.18
N MET A 65 -6.86 3.42 20.51
CA MET A 65 -7.23 3.03 21.87
C MET A 65 -6.46 1.80 22.34
N GLU A 66 -5.43 1.38 21.59
CA GLU A 66 -4.64 0.15 21.83
C GLU A 66 -5.45 -1.14 21.68
N GLU A 67 -6.57 -1.11 20.97
CA GLU A 67 -7.42 -2.28 20.76
C GLU A 67 -7.03 -3.04 19.48
N PRO A 68 -6.94 -4.38 19.51
CA PRO A 68 -6.64 -5.19 18.33
C PRO A 68 -7.67 -5.03 17.21
N VAL A 69 -7.20 -4.69 16.00
CA VAL A 69 -8.06 -4.48 14.83
C VAL A 69 -7.77 -5.45 13.69
N HIS A 70 -8.84 -5.84 13.00
CA HIS A 70 -8.75 -6.57 11.75
C HIS A 70 -8.35 -5.62 10.62
N SER A 71 -7.25 -5.91 9.92
CA SER A 71 -6.87 -5.15 8.72
C SER A 71 -6.50 -6.07 7.56
N VAL A 72 -7.47 -6.28 6.67
CA VAL A 72 -7.27 -6.96 5.39
C VAL A 72 -7.82 -6.08 4.27
N GLY A 73 -6.97 -5.72 3.32
CA GLY A 73 -7.36 -4.91 2.17
C GLY A 73 -6.44 -3.72 1.89
N TRP A 74 -6.92 -2.84 1.03
CA TRP A 74 -6.20 -1.64 0.58
C TRP A 74 -6.23 -0.55 1.65
N VAL A 75 -5.05 0.00 1.96
CA VAL A 75 -4.87 1.10 2.89
C VAL A 75 -3.88 2.13 2.35
N GLU A 76 -4.08 3.39 2.72
CA GLU A 76 -3.10 4.46 2.56
C GLU A 76 -2.31 4.61 3.86
N ASN A 77 -1.00 4.75 3.74
CA ASN A 77 -0.17 5.18 4.86
C ASN A 77 -0.20 6.71 4.91
N LYS A 78 -0.75 7.25 5.99
CA LYS A 78 -0.82 8.69 6.23
C LYS A 78 0.19 9.07 7.29
N ARG A 79 0.97 10.08 6.93
CA ARG A 79 1.89 10.71 7.86
C ARG A 79 1.15 11.66 8.78
N CYS A 80 1.40 11.55 10.07
CA CYS A 80 1.02 12.57 11.05
C CYS A 80 2.28 13.13 11.70
N ASP A 81 2.34 14.43 11.94
CA ASP A 81 3.49 15.04 12.63
C ASP A 81 3.51 14.73 14.14
N SER A 82 2.38 14.24 14.68
CA SER A 82 2.16 14.03 16.12
C SER A 82 2.33 12.58 16.58
N PHE A 83 2.42 11.61 15.66
CA PHE A 83 2.56 10.18 15.96
C PHE A 83 3.19 9.44 14.76
N ASP A 84 3.72 8.24 14.99
CA ASP A 84 4.18 7.34 13.93
C ASP A 84 3.06 7.13 12.89
N ASP A 85 3.44 6.95 11.63
CA ASP A 85 2.51 6.86 10.50
C ASP A 85 1.31 5.93 10.80
N PHE A 86 0.11 6.31 10.36
CA PHE A 86 -1.10 5.52 10.57
C PHE A 86 -1.72 5.08 9.25
N TYR A 87 -2.49 4.00 9.29
CA TYR A 87 -3.14 3.44 8.11
C TYR A 87 -4.62 3.82 8.08
N GLU A 88 -5.09 4.27 6.92
CA GLU A 88 -6.52 4.43 6.64
C GLU A 88 -6.93 3.53 5.48
N HIS A 89 -8.10 2.92 5.57
CA HIS A 89 -8.64 2.15 4.45
C HIS A 89 -8.85 3.04 3.23
N LEU A 90 -8.48 2.51 2.07
CA LEU A 90 -8.73 3.16 0.80
C LEU A 90 -10.25 3.24 0.59
N ASP A 91 -10.77 4.45 0.43
CA ASP A 91 -12.21 4.71 0.32
C ASP A 91 -12.75 4.33 -1.06
N LEU A 92 -12.96 3.03 -1.28
CA LEU A 92 -13.54 2.46 -2.48
C LEU A 92 -15.07 2.36 -2.35
N ASN A 93 -15.72 3.51 -2.15
CA ASN A 93 -17.16 3.61 -1.95
C ASN A 93 -17.92 4.03 -3.23
N GLY A 94 -19.21 4.38 -3.12
CA GLY A 94 -20.15 4.54 -4.25
C GLY A 94 -19.68 5.37 -5.47
N ASP A 95 -18.72 6.27 -5.32
CA ASP A 95 -18.15 7.06 -6.43
C ASP A 95 -16.78 6.55 -6.93
N TYR A 96 -16.13 5.62 -6.23
CA TYR A 96 -14.76 5.15 -6.49
C TYR A 96 -14.66 3.63 -6.48
N GLN A 97 -14.15 3.06 -7.58
CA GLN A 97 -13.88 1.63 -7.68
C GLN A 97 -12.42 1.35 -8.00
N LEU A 98 -11.90 0.26 -7.46
CA LEU A 98 -10.61 -0.27 -7.88
C LEU A 98 -10.75 -0.74 -9.33
N ALA A 99 -9.88 -0.23 -10.20
CA ALA A 99 -9.83 -0.59 -11.61
C ALA A 99 -8.71 -1.62 -11.91
N GLY A 100 -7.73 -1.72 -11.02
CA GLY A 100 -6.63 -2.68 -11.12
C GLY A 100 -5.49 -2.32 -10.19
N TRP A 101 -4.52 -3.23 -10.06
CA TRP A 101 -3.34 -3.03 -9.23
C TRP A 101 -2.11 -3.64 -9.87
N ALA A 102 -0.92 -3.17 -9.49
CA ALA A 102 0.35 -3.70 -9.96
C ALA A 102 1.41 -3.62 -8.87
N GLU A 103 2.36 -4.55 -8.86
CA GLU A 103 3.48 -4.51 -7.94
C GLU A 103 4.28 -3.20 -8.10
N TYR A 104 4.54 -2.53 -6.97
CA TYR A 104 5.37 -1.35 -6.97
C TYR A 104 6.84 -1.74 -7.18
N GLN A 105 7.45 -1.22 -8.25
CA GLN A 105 8.89 -1.29 -8.45
C GLN A 105 9.47 0.13 -8.33
N PRO A 106 10.26 0.43 -7.29
CA PRO A 106 10.86 1.74 -7.13
C PRO A 106 11.79 2.05 -8.30
N PRO A 107 11.79 3.28 -8.83
CA PRO A 107 12.68 3.65 -9.92
C PRO A 107 14.14 3.57 -9.45
N ALA A 108 15.01 2.97 -10.27
CA ALA A 108 16.43 2.95 -10.00
C ALA A 108 17.01 4.37 -10.10
N PHE A 109 17.50 4.91 -8.99
CA PHE A 109 18.22 6.18 -8.99
C PHE A 109 19.68 5.95 -9.38
N LYS A 110 20.05 6.36 -10.60
CA LYS A 110 21.47 6.44 -10.99
C LYS A 110 22.00 7.81 -10.60
N ARG A 111 22.95 7.84 -9.66
CA ARG A 111 23.67 9.09 -9.31
C ARG A 111 24.28 9.70 -10.58
N PRO A 112 24.29 11.03 -10.73
CA PRO A 112 25.06 11.67 -11.79
C PRO A 112 26.52 11.29 -11.62
N SER A 113 27.17 10.79 -12.68
CA SER A 113 28.61 10.54 -12.66
C SER A 113 29.33 11.87 -12.48
N THR A 114 29.99 12.07 -11.35
CA THR A 114 30.96 13.15 -11.17
C THR A 114 32.05 12.96 -12.22
N GLN A 115 32.12 13.85 -13.22
CA GLN A 115 33.29 13.91 -14.08
C GLN A 115 34.50 14.26 -13.20
N PRO A 116 35.58 13.47 -13.19
CA PRO A 116 36.80 13.88 -12.53
C PRO A 116 37.29 15.16 -13.21
N GLY A 117 37.35 16.26 -12.45
CA GLY A 117 37.85 17.54 -12.95
C GLY A 117 39.24 17.36 -13.55
N LYS A 118 39.43 17.89 -14.77
CA LYS A 118 40.76 18.02 -15.36
C LYS A 118 41.63 18.86 -14.41
N PRO A 119 42.81 18.39 -13.98
CA PRO A 119 43.76 19.27 -13.31
C PRO A 119 44.19 20.36 -14.30
N GLN A 120 44.17 21.61 -13.82
CA GLN A 120 44.79 22.76 -14.49
C GLN A 120 46.32 22.68 -14.40
#